data_AF-Q21D35-F1
#
_entry.id   AF-Q21D35-F1
#
_cell.length_a   1.000
_cell.length_b   1.000
_cell.length_c   1.000
_cell.angle_alpha   90.00
_cell.angle_beta   90.00
_cell.angle_gamma   90.00
#
_symmetry.space_group_name_H-M   'P 1'
#
loop_
_entity.id
_entity.type
_entity.pdbx_description
1 polymer ?
#
loop_
_entity_poly.entity_id
_entity_poly.type
_entity_poly.pdbx_seq_one_letter_code
_entity_poly.pdbx_strand_id
1 'polypeptide(L)'
;MNLSDARETCPSTIGAQTYTIMNMHELDPKIVKAADFYDQHYAGIEPLFIRPGTKIVLGDKNNRVCRFCGKGENEVSFKLEAHAIPESLGNKSVVTNFECDNCNQLFGRGIENDLGNWSKPSRTFARIRGKSGVPTLKKGGPDPGWRIEYGETGFEMKHYEDDPIFYVDEESKQLRFELKRDSYTPVAVLKAFVKIGLTLIPAVELPNFVEALAWIREQDHTKGLVKEFPIFRTFQPGPMPNDLIVVMLMRRRPTVSGVPYAFLVIAYGNEVFQVFLPSPKQDAAIAGQKLTFPAFPTPGGPDPTRYGRAKFSLLDLTGREVIRGETVPIVLGFDQVTLNAVSASK
;
A
#
# COMPACT_ATOMS: atom_id res chain seq x y z
N MET A 1 -8.40 30.45 18.78
CA MET A 1 -9.83 30.19 18.53
C MET A 1 -9.96 28.67 18.43
N ASN A 2 -10.70 28.06 19.36
CA ASN A 2 -10.68 26.62 19.65
C ASN A 2 -11.18 25.76 18.49
N LEU A 3 -10.47 24.66 18.21
CA LEU A 3 -10.73 23.66 17.17
C LEU A 3 -11.77 22.60 17.62
N SER A 4 -12.76 22.97 18.42
CA SER A 4 -13.73 22.02 19.01
C SER A 4 -15.13 22.02 18.39
N ASP A 5 -15.48 22.96 17.50
CA ASP A 5 -16.89 23.15 17.10
C ASP A 5 -17.15 22.93 15.60
N ALA A 6 -16.89 21.72 15.11
CA ALA A 6 -17.48 21.23 13.86
C ALA A 6 -17.95 19.77 14.04
N ARG A 7 -18.96 19.59 14.89
CA ARG A 7 -19.76 18.35 14.95
C ARG A 7 -20.93 18.50 13.99
N GLU A 8 -20.78 18.03 12.76
CA GLU A 8 -21.93 17.61 11.95
C GLU A 8 -22.06 16.09 12.04
N THR A 9 -23.21 15.67 12.53
CA THR A 9 -23.58 14.30 12.89
C THR A 9 -23.74 13.42 11.66
N CYS A 10 -22.92 12.37 11.53
CA CYS A 10 -23.18 11.24 10.63
C CYS A 10 -23.73 10.07 11.47
N PRO A 11 -24.86 9.43 11.10
CA PRO A 11 -25.49 8.41 11.94
C PRO A 11 -24.64 7.14 12.01
N SER A 12 -24.15 6.82 13.21
CA SER A 12 -23.48 5.57 13.52
C SER A 12 -24.48 4.44 13.71
N THR A 13 -24.72 3.66 12.66
CA THR A 13 -25.30 2.32 12.80
C THR A 13 -24.74 1.40 11.72
N ILE A 14 -23.57 0.82 12.01
CA ILE A 14 -23.06 -0.36 11.32
C ILE A 14 -22.85 -1.41 12.41
N GLY A 15 -23.45 -2.58 12.22
CA GLY A 15 -23.62 -3.62 13.21
C GLY A 15 -22.33 -3.99 13.94
N ALA A 16 -22.45 -4.18 15.25
CA ALA A 16 -21.40 -4.67 16.10
C ALA A 16 -20.95 -6.08 15.65
N GLN A 17 -19.86 -6.14 14.89
CA GLN A 17 -18.99 -7.31 14.95
C GLN A 17 -18.24 -7.22 16.27
N THR A 18 -18.50 -8.16 17.17
CA THR A 18 -17.69 -8.36 18.37
C THR A 18 -16.28 -8.76 17.94
N TYR A 19 -15.40 -7.77 17.80
CA TYR A 19 -13.97 -8.00 17.86
C TYR A 19 -13.65 -8.40 19.29
N THR A 20 -13.00 -9.54 19.51
CA THR A 20 -12.36 -9.83 20.78
C THR A 20 -11.35 -8.71 21.02
N ILE A 21 -11.63 -7.82 21.96
CA ILE A 21 -10.68 -6.82 22.42
C ILE A 21 -9.54 -7.61 23.04
N MET A 22 -8.41 -7.74 22.34
CA MET A 22 -7.21 -8.27 22.97
C MET A 22 -6.90 -7.39 24.17
N ASN A 23 -6.82 -7.99 25.36
CA ASN A 23 -6.43 -7.26 26.56
C ASN A 23 -5.06 -6.62 26.33
N MET A 24 -4.90 -5.34 26.67
CA MET A 24 -3.62 -4.61 26.54
C MET A 24 -2.44 -5.34 27.21
N HIS A 25 -2.71 -6.21 28.19
CA HIS A 25 -1.73 -7.04 28.89
C HIS A 25 -1.13 -8.19 28.06
N GLU A 26 -1.63 -8.48 26.85
CA GLU A 26 -1.13 -9.55 25.97
C GLU A 26 -0.29 -9.03 24.79
N LEU A 27 -0.14 -7.72 24.64
CA LEU A 27 0.64 -7.12 23.55
C LEU A 27 2.14 -7.18 23.86
N ASP A 28 2.95 -7.49 22.84
CA ASP A 28 4.41 -7.48 22.93
C ASP A 28 4.89 -6.10 23.47
N PRO A 29 5.73 -6.02 24.52
CA PRO A 29 6.20 -4.75 25.07
C PRO A 29 6.84 -3.81 24.03
N LYS A 30 7.41 -4.36 22.94
CA LYS A 30 7.92 -3.54 21.83
C LYS A 30 6.81 -2.84 21.06
N ILE A 31 5.65 -3.48 20.91
CA ILE A 31 4.45 -2.89 20.27
C ILE A 31 3.93 -1.75 21.15
N VAL A 32 3.83 -1.96 22.46
CA VAL A 32 3.39 -0.92 23.40
C VAL A 32 4.33 0.29 23.35
N LYS A 33 5.65 0.07 23.44
CA LYS A 33 6.65 1.14 23.35
C LYS A 33 6.58 1.90 22.02
N ALA A 34 6.32 1.20 20.91
CA ALA A 34 6.12 1.83 19.62
C ALA A 34 4.84 2.68 19.62
N ALA A 35 3.73 2.17 20.15
CA ALA A 35 2.47 2.91 20.27
C ALA A 35 2.65 4.20 21.09
N ASP A 36 3.29 4.11 22.25
CA ASP A 36 3.59 5.27 23.09
C ASP A 36 4.42 6.31 22.34
N PHE A 37 5.42 5.87 21.56
CA PHE A 37 6.20 6.78 20.72
C PHE A 37 5.31 7.54 19.74
N TYR A 38 4.44 6.85 18.98
CA TYR A 38 3.58 7.52 18.02
C TYR A 38 2.55 8.44 18.67
N ASP A 39 1.95 8.03 19.79
CA ASP A 39 0.98 8.86 20.50
C ASP A 39 1.59 10.17 21.02
N GLN A 40 2.80 10.09 21.57
CA GLN A 40 3.55 11.25 22.06
C GLN A 40 4.05 12.17 20.95
N HIS A 41 4.42 11.62 19.78
CA HIS A 41 5.10 12.39 18.73
C HIS A 41 4.17 12.88 17.62
N TYR A 42 3.05 12.19 17.40
CA TYR A 42 2.17 12.42 16.26
C TYR A 42 0.72 12.67 16.67
N ALA A 43 0.05 13.53 15.92
CA ALA A 43 -1.41 13.61 15.88
C ALA A 43 -1.88 12.83 14.64
N GLY A 44 -2.66 11.78 14.85
CA GLY A 44 -3.28 10.99 13.79
C GLY A 44 -4.64 11.54 13.37
N ILE A 45 -5.00 11.35 12.10
CA ILE A 45 -6.39 11.36 11.66
C ILE A 45 -6.97 9.98 11.97
N GLU A 46 -8.28 9.91 12.25
CA GLU A 46 -8.99 8.65 12.41
C GLU A 46 -8.70 7.70 11.22
N PRO A 47 -8.38 6.42 11.47
CA PRO A 47 -8.12 5.48 10.41
C PRO A 47 -9.33 5.31 9.49
N LEU A 48 -9.09 5.33 8.18
CA LEU A 48 -10.09 5.06 7.17
C LEU A 48 -10.12 3.57 6.84
N PHE A 49 -11.23 2.91 7.15
CA PHE A 49 -11.49 1.52 6.79
C PHE A 49 -12.29 1.46 5.49
N ILE A 50 -11.64 0.99 4.42
CA ILE A 50 -12.19 1.02 3.07
C ILE A 50 -12.54 -0.41 2.67
N ARG A 51 -13.83 -0.66 2.48
CA ARG A 51 -14.37 -1.90 1.92
C ARG A 51 -15.17 -1.60 0.64
N PRO A 52 -15.32 -2.58 -0.26
CA PRO A 52 -16.28 -2.48 -1.36
C PRO A 52 -17.69 -2.15 -0.87
N GLY A 53 -18.44 -1.38 -1.65
CA GLY A 53 -19.86 -1.09 -1.41
C GLY A 53 -20.13 0.31 -0.84
N THR A 54 -19.20 0.90 -0.08
CA THR A 54 -19.35 2.28 0.43
C THR A 54 -18.48 3.24 -0.38
N LYS A 55 -19.09 4.10 -1.20
CA LYS A 55 -18.36 5.11 -1.97
C LYS A 55 -18.06 6.33 -1.12
N ILE A 56 -16.79 6.74 -1.09
CA ILE A 56 -16.30 7.97 -0.46
C ILE A 56 -15.80 8.87 -1.58
N VAL A 57 -16.31 10.10 -1.65
CA VAL A 57 -15.91 11.08 -2.64
C VAL A 57 -15.13 12.19 -1.94
N LEU A 58 -13.85 12.35 -2.31
CA LEU A 58 -13.01 13.41 -1.79
C LEU A 58 -13.13 14.66 -2.65
N GLY A 59 -13.30 15.81 -2.01
CA GLY A 59 -13.32 17.12 -2.67
C GLY A 59 -14.67 17.51 -3.26
N ASP A 60 -14.84 18.82 -3.42
CA ASP A 60 -16.06 19.41 -3.97
C ASP A 60 -16.12 19.22 -5.49
N LYS A 61 -17.23 18.63 -5.96
CA LYS A 61 -17.49 18.40 -7.39
C LYS A 61 -17.78 19.70 -8.14
N ASN A 62 -18.28 20.73 -7.44
CA ASN A 62 -18.71 22.00 -8.04
C ASN A 62 -17.58 23.05 -8.06
N ASN A 63 -16.49 22.82 -7.33
CA ASN A 63 -15.35 23.71 -7.26
C ASN A 63 -14.04 22.92 -7.35
N ARG A 64 -13.80 22.34 -8.54
CA ARG A 64 -12.66 21.45 -8.75
C ARG A 64 -11.38 22.22 -9.02
N VAL A 65 -10.41 22.03 -8.12
CA VAL A 65 -9.03 22.45 -8.30
C VAL A 65 -8.15 21.22 -8.12
N CYS A 66 -7.30 20.95 -9.11
CA CYS A 66 -6.39 19.82 -9.06
C CYS A 66 -5.32 20.09 -8.02
N ARG A 67 -5.23 19.24 -6.98
CA ARG A 67 -4.24 19.40 -5.91
C ARG A 67 -2.79 19.24 -6.40
N PHE A 68 -2.59 18.52 -7.50
CA PHE A 68 -1.26 18.19 -8.01
C PHE A 68 -0.69 19.26 -8.93
N CYS A 69 -1.53 19.87 -9.78
CA CYS A 69 -1.09 20.91 -10.72
C CYS A 69 -1.59 22.32 -10.40
N GLY A 70 -2.49 22.46 -9.43
CA GLY A 70 -3.07 23.74 -9.01
C GLY A 70 -4.10 24.31 -9.98
N LYS A 71 -4.38 23.64 -11.11
CA LYS A 71 -5.27 24.12 -12.15
C LYS A 71 -6.73 23.82 -11.86
N GLY A 72 -7.60 24.78 -12.15
CA GLY A 72 -9.05 24.66 -12.06
C GLY A 72 -9.70 24.23 -13.38
N GLU A 73 -11.03 24.13 -13.38
CA GLU A 73 -11.84 23.64 -14.53
C GLU A 73 -11.69 24.48 -15.80
N ASN A 74 -11.31 25.75 -15.69
CA ASN A 74 -11.07 26.63 -16.84
C ASN A 74 -9.80 26.26 -17.63
N GLU A 75 -8.90 25.47 -17.05
CA GLU A 75 -7.61 25.12 -17.66
C GLU A 75 -7.44 23.61 -17.92
N VAL A 76 -8.16 22.76 -17.19
CA VAL A 76 -8.05 21.30 -17.27
C VAL A 76 -9.42 20.64 -17.10
N SER A 77 -9.57 19.43 -17.65
CA SER A 77 -10.79 18.64 -17.48
C SER A 77 -10.70 17.66 -16.31
N PHE A 78 -11.85 17.29 -15.78
CA PHE A 78 -12.05 16.32 -14.69
C PHE A 78 -13.17 15.36 -15.11
N LYS A 79 -13.02 14.74 -16.28
CA LYS A 79 -14.00 13.81 -16.86
C LYS A 79 -13.75 12.37 -16.43
N LEU A 80 -12.50 12.03 -16.08
CA LEU A 80 -12.10 10.71 -15.62
C LEU A 80 -12.42 10.56 -14.12
N GLU A 81 -12.84 9.36 -13.73
CA GLU A 81 -12.96 9.01 -12.33
C GLU A 81 -11.57 8.70 -11.77
N ALA A 82 -11.04 9.63 -10.97
CA ALA A 82 -9.76 9.44 -10.30
C ALA A 82 -9.95 8.72 -8.96
N HIS A 83 -9.01 7.85 -8.61
CA HIS A 83 -9.00 7.11 -7.35
C HIS A 83 -7.90 7.62 -6.42
N ALA A 84 -8.24 7.82 -5.15
CA ALA A 84 -7.26 8.28 -4.16
C ALA A 84 -6.19 7.21 -3.85
N ILE A 85 -6.62 5.95 -3.89
CA ILE A 85 -5.77 4.77 -3.82
C ILE A 85 -5.93 4.02 -5.14
N PRO A 86 -4.87 3.56 -5.82
CA PRO A 86 -5.01 2.85 -7.08
C PRO A 86 -5.95 1.63 -6.97
N GLU A 87 -6.83 1.45 -7.96
CA GLU A 87 -7.70 0.26 -8.01
C GLU A 87 -6.90 -1.05 -7.99
N SER A 88 -5.66 -1.03 -8.47
CA SER A 88 -4.75 -2.18 -8.48
C SER A 88 -4.40 -2.68 -7.07
N LEU A 89 -4.60 -1.87 -6.03
CA LEU A 89 -4.46 -2.26 -4.63
C LEU A 89 -5.79 -2.69 -3.99
N GLY A 90 -6.87 -2.81 -4.78
CA GLY A 90 -8.19 -3.24 -4.30
C GLY A 90 -9.15 -2.10 -3.96
N ASN A 91 -8.77 -0.84 -4.18
CA ASN A 91 -9.68 0.28 -3.92
C ASN A 91 -10.84 0.27 -4.92
N LYS A 92 -12.07 0.23 -4.40
CA LYS A 92 -13.32 0.33 -5.19
C LYS A 92 -14.21 1.47 -4.74
N SER A 93 -13.75 2.27 -3.78
CA SER A 93 -14.62 3.03 -2.90
C SER A 93 -14.21 4.48 -2.78
N VAL A 94 -12.90 4.77 -2.66
CA VAL A 94 -12.41 6.15 -2.48
C VAL A 94 -12.06 6.76 -3.83
N VAL A 95 -12.95 7.62 -4.33
CA VAL A 95 -12.74 8.43 -5.54
C VAL A 95 -12.45 9.87 -5.14
N THR A 96 -11.83 10.63 -6.04
CA THR A 96 -11.38 12.00 -5.75
C THR A 96 -11.69 12.97 -6.88
N ASN A 97 -12.21 14.15 -6.51
CA ASN A 97 -12.38 15.31 -7.36
C ASN A 97 -11.14 16.22 -7.37
N PHE A 98 -10.09 15.85 -6.62
CA PHE A 98 -8.85 16.63 -6.51
C PHE A 98 -7.84 16.38 -7.63
N GLU A 99 -8.17 15.58 -8.63
CA GLU A 99 -7.24 15.12 -9.65
C GLU A 99 -7.83 15.33 -11.05
N CYS A 100 -7.19 16.18 -11.85
CA CYS A 100 -7.60 16.41 -13.24
C CYS A 100 -7.15 15.27 -14.16
N ASP A 101 -7.76 15.18 -15.33
CA ASP A 101 -7.53 14.10 -16.30
C ASP A 101 -6.05 13.99 -16.72
N ASN A 102 -5.37 15.13 -16.85
CA ASN A 102 -3.94 15.16 -17.22
C ASN A 102 -3.05 14.56 -16.13
N CYS A 103 -3.32 14.88 -14.85
CA CYS A 103 -2.59 14.30 -13.73
C CYS A 103 -2.94 12.82 -13.55
N ASN A 104 -4.22 12.46 -13.70
CA ASN A 104 -4.67 11.08 -13.62
C ASN A 104 -4.01 10.18 -14.66
N GLN A 105 -3.97 10.62 -15.92
CA GLN A 105 -3.26 9.88 -16.96
C GLN A 105 -1.75 9.84 -16.73
N LEU A 106 -1.15 10.94 -16.25
CA LEU A 106 0.27 11.01 -15.93
C LEU A 106 0.67 9.97 -14.86
N PHE A 107 -0.08 9.90 -13.76
CA PHE A 107 0.20 8.95 -12.69
C PHE A 107 -0.15 7.52 -13.10
N GLY A 108 -1.29 7.32 -13.75
CA GLY A 108 -1.77 6.02 -14.20
C GLY A 108 -0.83 5.32 -15.18
N ARG A 109 -0.23 6.06 -16.12
CA ARG A 109 0.77 5.51 -17.07
C ARG A 109 2.20 5.45 -16.52
N GLY A 110 2.44 6.13 -15.39
CA GLY A 110 3.76 6.28 -14.78
C GLY A 110 3.83 5.58 -13.43
N ILE A 111 3.89 6.37 -12.36
CA ILE A 111 4.17 5.88 -11.01
C ILE A 111 3.18 4.81 -10.50
N GLU A 112 1.89 4.92 -10.84
CA GLU A 112 0.88 3.93 -10.41
C GLU A 112 0.99 2.62 -11.20
N ASN A 113 1.45 2.66 -12.45
CA ASN A 113 1.76 1.46 -13.23
C ASN A 113 2.95 0.71 -12.63
N ASP A 114 3.99 1.42 -12.20
CA ASP A 114 5.17 0.81 -11.56
C ASP A 114 4.83 0.20 -10.19
N LEU A 115 4.03 0.88 -9.37
CA LEU A 115 3.44 0.30 -8.15
C LEU A 115 2.58 -0.92 -8.49
N GLY A 116 1.85 -0.82 -9.60
CA GLY A 116 1.15 -1.91 -10.26
C GLY A 116 2.05 -3.14 -10.44
N ASN A 117 3.15 -2.98 -11.16
CA ASN A 117 4.08 -4.05 -11.51
C ASN A 117 4.77 -4.65 -10.28
N TRP A 118 5.24 -3.79 -9.39
CA TRP A 118 5.96 -4.18 -8.17
C TRP A 118 5.09 -5.00 -7.19
N SER A 119 3.85 -4.56 -6.95
CA SER A 119 2.96 -5.23 -5.98
C SER A 119 2.26 -6.47 -6.55
N LYS A 120 2.41 -6.76 -7.84
CA LYS A 120 1.62 -7.79 -8.53
C LYS A 120 1.69 -9.18 -7.88
N PRO A 121 2.87 -9.74 -7.52
CA PRO A 121 2.92 -11.04 -6.89
C PRO A 121 2.18 -11.08 -5.54
N SER A 122 2.45 -10.13 -4.65
CA SER A 122 1.85 -10.13 -3.31
C SER A 122 0.33 -9.94 -3.38
N ARG A 123 -0.17 -9.04 -4.24
CA ARG A 123 -1.62 -8.82 -4.38
C ARG A 123 -2.36 -9.98 -5.06
N THR A 124 -1.69 -10.71 -5.96
CA THR A 124 -2.25 -11.95 -6.54
C THR A 124 -2.48 -12.98 -5.46
N PHE A 125 -1.46 -13.28 -4.64
CA PHE A 125 -1.56 -14.27 -3.57
C PHE A 125 -2.45 -13.82 -2.40
N ALA A 126 -2.55 -12.51 -2.16
CA ALA A 126 -3.55 -11.94 -1.26
C ALA A 126 -4.98 -11.94 -1.85
N ARG A 127 -5.18 -12.36 -3.11
CA ARG A 127 -6.48 -12.41 -3.82
C ARG A 127 -7.17 -11.04 -3.92
N ILE A 128 -6.37 -9.98 -4.04
CA ILE A 128 -6.86 -8.62 -4.14
C ILE A 128 -7.42 -8.40 -5.55
N ARG A 129 -8.65 -7.91 -5.63
CA ARG A 129 -9.37 -7.68 -6.89
C ARG A 129 -9.14 -6.26 -7.40
N GLY A 130 -8.46 -6.15 -8.54
CA GLY A 130 -8.33 -4.90 -9.29
C GLY A 130 -9.51 -4.66 -10.24
N LYS A 131 -9.30 -3.88 -11.30
CA LYS A 131 -10.32 -3.59 -12.33
C LYS A 131 -10.81 -4.85 -13.05
N SER A 132 -9.90 -5.77 -13.36
CA SER A 132 -10.17 -6.99 -14.13
C SER A 132 -10.11 -8.27 -13.28
N GLY A 133 -10.43 -8.17 -11.98
CA GLY A 133 -10.34 -9.29 -11.04
C GLY A 133 -8.97 -9.44 -10.36
N VAL A 134 -8.65 -10.64 -9.89
CA VAL A 134 -7.35 -10.95 -9.28
C VAL A 134 -6.29 -11.01 -10.39
N PRO A 135 -5.12 -10.34 -10.26
CA PRO A 135 -4.12 -10.34 -11.33
C PRO A 135 -3.55 -11.73 -11.60
N THR A 136 -3.48 -12.11 -12.87
CA THR A 136 -2.76 -13.30 -13.32
C THR A 136 -1.25 -13.06 -13.31
N LEU A 137 -0.49 -14.03 -12.81
CA LEU A 137 0.96 -14.09 -13.00
C LEU A 137 1.28 -15.06 -14.13
N LYS A 138 2.24 -14.72 -14.98
CA LYS A 138 2.66 -15.57 -16.09
C LYS A 138 4.12 -15.30 -16.43
N LYS A 139 4.77 -16.28 -17.07
CA LYS A 139 6.07 -16.06 -17.72
C LYS A 139 5.91 -14.93 -18.74
N GLY A 140 6.74 -13.90 -18.63
CA GLY A 140 6.86 -12.87 -19.66
C GLY A 140 7.63 -13.40 -20.87
N GLY A 141 7.30 -12.92 -22.07
CA GLY A 141 7.97 -13.32 -23.32
C GLY A 141 7.00 -13.84 -24.40
N PRO A 142 7.52 -14.18 -25.58
CA PRO A 142 6.74 -14.71 -26.70
C PRO A 142 6.37 -16.18 -26.55
N ASP A 143 7.12 -16.94 -25.76
CA ASP A 143 6.94 -18.39 -25.63
C ASP A 143 5.84 -18.75 -24.61
N PRO A 144 5.12 -19.87 -24.82
CA PRO A 144 4.28 -20.46 -23.79
C PRO A 144 5.11 -20.71 -22.53
N GLY A 145 4.54 -20.37 -21.38
CA GLY A 145 5.21 -20.51 -20.10
C GLY A 145 4.23 -20.74 -18.98
N TRP A 146 4.77 -20.72 -17.77
CA TRP A 146 3.94 -20.91 -16.59
C TRP A 146 2.90 -19.80 -16.43
N ARG A 147 1.81 -20.15 -15.75
CA ARG A 147 0.67 -19.28 -15.47
C ARG A 147 0.07 -19.62 -14.10
N ILE A 148 -0.22 -18.60 -13.31
CA ILE A 148 -0.96 -18.68 -12.05
C ILE A 148 -2.15 -17.75 -12.15
N GLU A 149 -3.35 -18.30 -11.98
CA GLU A 149 -4.60 -17.56 -11.97
C GLU A 149 -5.50 -17.96 -10.80
N TYR A 150 -6.38 -17.07 -10.39
CA TYR A 150 -7.35 -17.35 -9.33
C TYR A 150 -8.73 -17.55 -9.96
N GLY A 151 -9.18 -18.80 -9.98
CA GLY A 151 -10.46 -19.25 -10.52
C GLY A 151 -11.54 -19.37 -9.44
N GLU A 152 -12.60 -20.11 -9.76
CA GLU A 152 -13.76 -20.30 -8.87
C GLU A 152 -13.42 -21.17 -7.64
N THR A 153 -12.58 -22.18 -7.82
CA THR A 153 -12.25 -23.18 -6.79
C THR A 153 -10.95 -22.88 -6.04
N GLY A 154 -10.17 -21.90 -6.48
CA GLY A 154 -8.88 -21.56 -5.88
C GLY A 154 -7.85 -21.06 -6.89
N PHE A 155 -6.57 -21.20 -6.55
CA PHE A 155 -5.49 -20.94 -7.51
C PHE A 155 -5.33 -22.11 -8.48
N GLU A 156 -5.29 -21.81 -9.77
CA GLU A 156 -4.95 -22.73 -10.84
C GLU A 156 -3.54 -22.39 -11.35
N MET A 157 -2.69 -23.41 -11.43
CA MET A 157 -1.27 -23.26 -11.77
C MET A 157 -0.92 -24.23 -12.91
N LYS A 158 -0.35 -23.69 -13.98
CA LYS A 158 0.19 -24.45 -15.10
C LYS A 158 1.67 -24.12 -15.22
N HIS A 159 2.52 -25.14 -15.27
CA HIS A 159 3.96 -24.99 -15.48
C HIS A 159 4.49 -26.18 -16.27
N TYR A 160 5.74 -26.06 -16.73
CA TYR A 160 6.44 -27.12 -17.45
C TYR A 160 7.42 -27.81 -16.48
N GLU A 161 7.72 -29.09 -16.72
CA GLU A 161 8.63 -29.88 -15.86
C GLU A 161 10.05 -29.31 -15.83
N ASP A 162 10.51 -28.76 -16.95
CA ASP A 162 11.83 -28.15 -17.13
C ASP A 162 11.91 -26.67 -16.70
N ASP A 163 10.78 -26.07 -16.32
CA ASP A 163 10.66 -24.70 -15.82
C ASP A 163 9.71 -24.65 -14.60
N PRO A 164 10.10 -25.29 -13.47
CA PRO A 164 9.27 -25.34 -12.27
C PRO A 164 9.15 -23.95 -11.63
N ILE A 165 7.94 -23.62 -11.17
CA ILE A 165 7.64 -22.31 -10.55
C ILE A 165 7.50 -22.35 -9.03
N PHE A 166 7.43 -23.56 -8.47
CA PHE A 166 7.32 -23.78 -7.05
C PHE A 166 8.07 -25.04 -6.63
N TYR A 167 8.37 -25.09 -5.35
CA TYR A 167 8.95 -26.24 -4.66
C TYR A 167 8.03 -26.61 -3.50
N VAL A 168 7.77 -27.90 -3.34
CA VAL A 168 7.00 -28.45 -2.21
C VAL A 168 7.99 -29.03 -1.21
N ASP A 169 7.94 -28.53 0.01
CA ASP A 169 8.61 -29.11 1.16
C ASP A 169 7.54 -29.76 2.05
N GLU A 170 7.42 -31.09 1.95
CA GLU A 170 6.45 -31.88 2.72
C GLU A 170 6.80 -31.99 4.20
N GLU A 171 8.08 -31.90 4.55
CA GLU A 171 8.53 -31.98 5.94
C GLU A 171 8.12 -30.71 6.71
N SER A 172 8.42 -29.54 6.13
CA SER A 172 8.04 -28.25 6.73
C SER A 172 6.61 -27.80 6.37
N LYS A 173 5.92 -28.57 5.51
CA LYS A 173 4.59 -28.27 4.96
C LYS A 173 4.51 -26.91 4.27
N GLN A 174 5.50 -26.59 3.44
CA GLN A 174 5.62 -25.32 2.74
C GLN A 174 5.60 -25.47 1.22
N LEU A 175 4.89 -24.57 0.58
CA LEU A 175 4.91 -24.35 -0.86
C LEU A 175 5.63 -23.03 -1.14
N ARG A 176 6.80 -23.10 -1.78
CA ARG A 176 7.66 -21.93 -2.04
C ARG A 176 7.71 -21.62 -3.53
N PHE A 177 7.32 -20.41 -3.88
CA PHE A 177 7.40 -19.87 -5.24
C PHE A 177 8.59 -18.93 -5.38
N GLU A 178 9.14 -18.87 -6.61
CA GLU A 178 10.11 -17.87 -7.03
C GLU A 178 9.51 -17.06 -8.19
N LEU A 179 8.85 -15.95 -7.87
CA LEU A 179 8.01 -15.24 -8.82
C LEU A 179 8.72 -14.02 -9.38
N LYS A 180 8.75 -13.92 -10.71
CA LYS A 180 9.26 -12.72 -11.38
C LYS A 180 8.26 -11.57 -11.24
N ARG A 181 8.75 -10.40 -10.82
CA ARG A 181 8.02 -9.14 -10.91
C ARG A 181 8.08 -8.59 -12.33
N ASP A 182 7.00 -7.93 -12.74
CA ASP A 182 7.01 -7.08 -13.93
C ASP A 182 8.00 -5.93 -13.71
N SER A 183 8.58 -5.38 -14.78
CA SER A 183 9.58 -4.31 -14.66
C SER A 183 9.00 -3.06 -13.97
N TYR A 184 9.78 -2.44 -13.10
CA TYR A 184 9.37 -1.26 -12.36
C TYR A 184 10.59 -0.40 -11.99
N THR A 185 10.36 0.88 -11.70
CA THR A 185 11.37 1.77 -11.12
C THR A 185 11.06 1.96 -9.64
N PRO A 186 11.98 1.64 -8.71
CA PRO A 186 11.69 1.71 -7.27
C PRO A 186 11.18 3.09 -6.83
N VAL A 187 11.82 4.18 -7.26
CA VAL A 187 11.41 5.54 -6.90
C VAL A 187 10.03 5.91 -7.45
N ALA A 188 9.60 5.31 -8.56
CA ALA A 188 8.24 5.48 -9.08
C ALA A 188 7.20 4.84 -8.14
N VAL A 189 7.47 3.63 -7.64
CA VAL A 189 6.65 2.96 -6.61
C VAL A 189 6.54 3.83 -5.35
N LEU A 190 7.66 4.39 -4.89
CA LEU A 190 7.67 5.30 -3.74
C LEU A 190 6.84 6.56 -4.00
N LYS A 191 7.00 7.21 -5.15
CA LYS A 191 6.19 8.36 -5.55
C LYS A 191 4.70 8.04 -5.55
N ALA A 192 4.30 6.84 -5.97
CA ALA A 192 2.90 6.42 -5.97
C ALA A 192 2.34 6.33 -4.55
N PHE A 193 3.09 5.79 -3.59
CA PHE A 193 2.68 5.82 -2.17
C PHE A 193 2.55 7.25 -1.63
N VAL A 194 3.49 8.14 -1.96
CA VAL A 194 3.43 9.54 -1.56
C VAL A 194 2.21 10.24 -2.19
N LYS A 195 1.89 9.94 -3.46
CA LYS A 195 0.68 10.44 -4.14
C LYS A 195 -0.59 10.05 -3.39
N ILE A 196 -0.68 8.80 -2.92
CA ILE A 196 -1.82 8.36 -2.09
C ILE A 196 -1.93 9.24 -0.84
N GLY A 197 -0.83 9.43 -0.11
CA GLY A 197 -0.80 10.26 1.10
C GLY A 197 -1.21 11.71 0.83
N LEU A 198 -0.67 12.34 -0.22
CA LEU A 198 -0.99 13.72 -0.60
C LEU A 198 -2.42 13.90 -1.14
N THR A 199 -3.04 12.83 -1.65
CA THR A 199 -4.46 12.86 -2.02
C THR A 199 -5.35 12.92 -0.78
N LEU A 200 -5.00 12.13 0.25
CA LEU A 200 -5.79 11.94 1.46
C LEU A 200 -5.55 13.01 2.52
N ILE A 201 -4.44 13.74 2.46
CA ILE A 201 -4.10 14.75 3.45
C ILE A 201 -5.13 15.89 3.49
N PRO A 202 -5.46 16.45 4.67
CA PRO A 202 -6.34 17.61 4.76
C PRO A 202 -5.82 18.78 3.93
N ALA A 203 -6.73 19.54 3.30
CA ALA A 203 -6.36 20.66 2.42
C ALA A 203 -5.50 21.71 3.14
N VAL A 204 -5.75 21.92 4.43
CA VAL A 204 -5.00 22.88 5.28
C VAL A 204 -3.53 22.50 5.47
N GLU A 205 -3.17 21.23 5.31
CA GLU A 205 -1.80 20.74 5.43
C GLU A 205 -1.06 20.73 4.09
N LEU A 206 -1.78 20.77 2.97
CA LEU A 206 -1.22 20.71 1.61
C LEU A 206 -0.11 21.75 1.33
N PRO A 207 -0.17 23.00 1.83
CA PRO A 207 0.91 23.98 1.66
C PRO A 207 2.26 23.55 2.22
N ASN A 208 2.30 22.58 3.13
CA ASN A 208 3.55 22.02 3.66
C ASN A 208 4.22 21.04 2.69
N PHE A 209 3.57 20.64 1.59
CA PHE A 209 4.04 19.57 0.69
C PHE A 209 4.24 20.04 -0.75
N VAL A 210 4.48 21.33 -0.98
CA VAL A 210 4.63 21.90 -2.34
C VAL A 210 5.75 21.20 -3.12
N GLU A 211 6.89 20.96 -2.49
CA GLU A 211 8.02 20.27 -3.09
C GLU A 211 7.71 18.79 -3.38
N ALA A 212 6.96 18.12 -2.50
CA ALA A 212 6.53 16.74 -2.72
C ALA A 212 5.51 16.62 -3.86
N LEU A 213 4.57 17.55 -3.98
CA LEU A 213 3.61 17.64 -5.09
C LEU A 213 4.32 17.82 -6.43
N ALA A 214 5.34 18.67 -6.48
CA ALA A 214 6.18 18.84 -7.67
C ALA A 214 6.95 17.56 -7.99
N TRP A 215 7.55 16.93 -6.97
CA TRP A 215 8.38 15.74 -7.13
C TRP A 215 7.62 14.51 -7.61
N ILE A 216 6.41 14.23 -7.11
CA ILE A 216 5.63 13.07 -7.59
C ILE A 216 5.21 13.21 -9.05
N ARG A 217 5.14 14.45 -9.57
CA ARG A 217 4.84 14.75 -10.98
C ARG A 217 6.07 14.76 -11.88
N GLU A 218 7.26 14.81 -11.30
CA GLU A 218 8.53 14.79 -12.05
C GLU A 218 8.74 13.40 -12.68
N GLN A 219 8.76 13.37 -14.01
CA GLN A 219 8.94 12.16 -14.81
C GLN A 219 10.40 11.73 -14.87
N ASP A 220 11.34 12.67 -14.73
CA ASP A 220 12.75 12.36 -14.59
C ASP A 220 13.05 11.81 -13.19
N HIS A 221 13.13 10.49 -13.10
CA HIS A 221 13.40 9.77 -11.85
C HIS A 221 14.81 10.00 -11.30
N THR A 222 15.72 10.63 -12.05
CA THR A 222 17.03 11.03 -11.52
C THR A 222 16.93 12.15 -10.48
N LYS A 223 15.83 12.92 -10.48
CA LYS A 223 15.61 14.03 -9.54
C LYS A 223 15.03 13.52 -8.21
N GLY A 224 15.85 13.63 -7.16
CA GLY A 224 15.46 13.31 -5.79
C GLY A 224 14.73 14.45 -5.08
N LEU A 225 14.16 14.15 -3.91
CA LEU A 225 13.51 15.14 -3.03
C LEU A 225 14.22 15.23 -1.68
N VAL A 226 14.47 14.09 -1.05
CA VAL A 226 15.19 13.96 0.23
C VAL A 226 16.24 12.87 0.12
N LYS A 227 17.26 12.91 1.01
CA LYS A 227 18.35 11.94 1.06
C LYS A 227 17.91 10.62 1.69
N GLU A 228 17.26 10.68 2.84
CA GLU A 228 16.76 9.52 3.57
C GLU A 228 15.25 9.40 3.37
N PHE A 229 14.77 8.21 2.99
CA PHE A 229 13.36 7.99 2.67
C PHE A 229 12.87 6.63 3.20
N PRO A 230 12.75 6.48 4.53
CA PRO A 230 12.46 5.17 5.11
C PRO A 230 11.02 4.75 4.80
N ILE A 231 10.88 3.51 4.36
CA ILE A 231 9.59 2.82 4.29
C ILE A 231 9.66 1.62 5.22
N PHE A 232 8.81 1.62 6.24
CA PHE A 232 8.69 0.51 7.16
C PHE A 232 7.63 -0.44 6.58
N ARG A 233 8.05 -1.64 6.20
CA ARG A 233 7.16 -2.71 5.76
C ARG A 233 6.96 -3.68 6.91
N THR A 234 5.71 -3.95 7.25
CA THR A 234 5.33 -5.03 8.15
C THR A 234 4.50 -6.05 7.38
N PHE A 235 4.94 -7.29 7.39
CA PHE A 235 4.19 -8.42 6.84
C PHE A 235 3.45 -9.15 7.95
N GLN A 236 2.13 -9.27 7.84
CA GLN A 236 1.26 -9.98 8.78
C GLN A 236 0.92 -11.36 8.19
N PRO A 237 1.50 -12.46 8.71
CA PRO A 237 1.21 -13.80 8.18
C PRO A 237 -0.19 -14.28 8.56
N GLY A 238 -0.70 -15.24 7.79
CA GLY A 238 -2.02 -15.84 7.99
C GLY A 238 -3.11 -15.25 7.08
N PRO A 239 -4.36 -15.71 7.22
CA PRO A 239 -5.47 -15.25 6.40
C PRO A 239 -5.85 -13.82 6.79
N MET A 240 -5.59 -12.87 5.87
CA MET A 240 -6.00 -11.47 6.01
C MET A 240 -7.17 -11.16 5.06
N PRO A 241 -8.03 -10.19 5.39
CA PRO A 241 -9.07 -9.73 4.48
C PRO A 241 -8.46 -9.27 3.14
N ASN A 242 -9.05 -9.72 2.03
CA ASN A 242 -8.63 -9.35 0.68
C ASN A 242 -9.46 -8.21 0.07
N ASP A 243 -10.39 -7.67 0.88
CA ASP A 243 -11.38 -6.66 0.53
C ASP A 243 -11.35 -5.47 1.51
N LEU A 244 -10.27 -5.34 2.29
CA LEU A 244 -10.09 -4.25 3.24
C LEU A 244 -8.78 -3.52 2.96
N ILE A 245 -8.88 -2.20 2.83
CA ILE A 245 -7.74 -1.30 2.90
C ILE A 245 -7.91 -0.44 4.15
N VAL A 246 -6.86 -0.35 4.97
CA VAL A 246 -6.84 0.57 6.12
C VAL A 246 -5.82 1.65 5.84
N VAL A 247 -6.20 2.91 5.96
CA VAL A 247 -5.30 4.05 5.82
C VAL A 247 -5.32 4.90 7.08
N MET A 248 -4.14 5.31 7.54
CA MET A 248 -3.99 6.30 8.59
C MET A 248 -2.97 7.35 8.17
N LEU A 249 -3.28 8.61 8.40
CA LEU A 249 -2.35 9.72 8.23
C LEU A 249 -1.95 10.24 9.60
N MET A 250 -0.66 10.49 9.77
CA MET A 250 -0.09 11.03 11.00
C MET A 250 0.73 12.26 10.68
N ARG A 251 0.55 13.32 11.47
CA ARG A 251 1.34 14.54 11.39
C ARG A 251 2.04 14.77 12.72
N ARG A 252 3.33 15.09 12.67
CA ARG A 252 4.16 15.42 13.83
C ARG A 252 3.49 16.53 14.65
N ARG A 253 3.44 16.39 15.97
CA ARG A 253 2.91 17.43 16.85
C ARG A 253 3.80 18.68 16.76
N PRO A 254 3.23 19.90 16.86
CA PRO A 254 4.01 21.14 16.69
C PRO A 254 5.18 21.31 17.67
N THR A 255 5.09 20.72 18.86
CA THR A 255 6.12 20.78 19.91
C THR A 255 7.23 19.75 19.73
N VAL A 256 7.15 18.91 18.70
CA VAL A 256 8.06 17.79 18.48
C VAL A 256 8.96 18.08 17.27
N SER A 257 10.24 17.77 17.40
CA SER A 257 11.27 17.89 16.36
C SER A 257 12.06 16.58 16.25
N GLY A 258 13.01 16.49 15.31
CA GLY A 258 13.90 15.32 15.18
C GLY A 258 13.26 14.06 14.59
N VAL A 259 11.99 14.11 14.20
CA VAL A 259 11.27 13.01 13.53
C VAL A 259 10.54 13.53 12.28
N PRO A 260 10.21 12.68 11.30
CA PRO A 260 9.52 13.10 10.08
C PRO A 260 8.22 13.85 10.31
N TYR A 261 7.94 14.83 9.47
CA TYR A 261 6.78 15.69 9.59
C TYR A 261 5.46 14.93 9.44
N ALA A 262 5.38 13.98 8.52
CA ALA A 262 4.17 13.19 8.33
C ALA A 262 4.44 11.79 7.82
N PHE A 263 3.49 10.89 8.09
CA PHE A 263 3.46 9.53 7.57
C PHE A 263 2.09 9.19 6.99
N LEU A 264 2.12 8.37 5.94
CA LEU A 264 1.02 7.53 5.53
C LEU A 264 1.26 6.12 6.08
N VAL A 265 0.29 5.54 6.77
CA VAL A 265 0.24 4.09 7.02
C VAL A 265 -0.87 3.52 6.15
N ILE A 266 -0.55 2.55 5.30
CA ILE A 266 -1.51 1.86 4.45
C ILE A 266 -1.37 0.36 4.61
N ALA A 267 -2.47 -0.33 4.90
CA ALA A 267 -2.55 -1.78 5.03
C ALA A 267 -3.51 -2.36 4.00
N TYR A 268 -3.11 -3.44 3.33
CA TYR A 268 -3.96 -4.22 2.43
C TYR A 268 -3.42 -5.65 2.30
N GLY A 269 -4.33 -6.63 2.33
CA GLY A 269 -3.92 -8.04 2.40
C GLY A 269 -3.00 -8.29 3.60
N ASN A 270 -1.82 -8.86 3.34
CA ASN A 270 -0.82 -9.17 4.36
C ASN A 270 0.23 -8.07 4.58
N GLU A 271 0.10 -6.93 3.90
CA GLU A 271 1.12 -5.89 3.87
C GLU A 271 0.66 -4.65 4.65
N VAL A 272 1.57 -4.07 5.42
CA VAL A 272 1.45 -2.72 5.99
C VAL A 272 2.68 -1.91 5.62
N PHE A 273 2.46 -0.76 5.00
CA PHE A 273 3.51 0.20 4.67
C PHE A 273 3.31 1.48 5.46
N GLN A 274 4.30 1.84 6.28
CA GLN A 274 4.43 3.18 6.83
C GLN A 274 5.43 3.94 5.96
N VAL A 275 4.92 4.94 5.25
CA VAL A 275 5.62 5.71 4.22
C VAL A 275 5.80 7.14 4.70
N PHE A 276 7.05 7.61 4.70
CA PHE A 276 7.39 9.00 4.96
C PHE A 276 6.73 9.92 3.91
N LEU A 277 6.03 10.96 4.35
CA LEU A 277 5.55 12.03 3.49
C LEU A 277 6.49 13.25 3.65
N PRO A 278 7.42 13.48 2.71
CA PRO A 278 8.45 14.49 2.86
C PRO A 278 7.90 15.90 2.74
N SER A 279 8.28 16.75 3.69
CA SER A 279 8.03 18.19 3.68
C SER A 279 9.37 18.88 3.97
N PRO A 280 10.20 19.18 2.96
CA PRO A 280 11.57 19.65 3.16
C PRO A 280 11.70 20.83 4.14
N LYS A 281 10.73 21.76 4.11
CA LYS A 281 10.68 22.89 5.06
C LYS A 281 10.41 22.44 6.50
N GLN A 282 9.43 21.55 6.70
CA GLN A 282 9.08 21.05 8.04
C GLN A 282 10.09 19.99 8.55
N ASP A 283 10.85 19.37 7.64
CA ASP A 283 11.84 18.34 7.90
C ASP A 283 13.27 18.88 7.94
N ALA A 284 13.46 20.21 7.94
CA ALA A 284 14.79 20.82 7.97
C ALA A 284 15.65 20.31 9.14
N ALA A 285 15.03 20.07 10.30
CA ALA A 285 15.71 19.56 11.50
C ALA A 285 16.22 18.12 11.38
N ILE A 286 15.77 17.36 10.38
CA ILE A 286 16.20 15.96 10.13
C ILE A 286 16.93 15.82 8.79
N ALA A 287 17.10 16.91 8.04
CA ALA A 287 17.72 16.89 6.72
C ALA A 287 19.15 16.34 6.79
N GLY A 288 19.42 15.30 6.00
CA GLY A 288 20.73 14.65 5.92
C GLY A 288 21.09 13.75 7.10
N GLN A 289 20.22 13.62 8.10
CA GLN A 289 20.44 12.75 9.26
C GLN A 289 19.88 11.35 9.02
N LYS A 290 20.59 10.33 9.50
CA LYS A 290 20.08 8.96 9.50
C LYS A 290 18.89 8.87 10.45
N LEU A 291 17.74 8.49 9.91
CA LEU A 291 16.50 8.40 10.65
C LEU A 291 16.41 7.07 11.41
N THR A 292 16.15 7.14 12.72
CA THR A 292 15.96 5.95 13.58
C THR A 292 14.76 6.16 14.50
N PHE A 293 13.69 5.41 14.28
CA PHE A 293 12.49 5.40 15.12
C PHE A 293 11.79 4.04 15.00
N PRO A 294 10.96 3.62 15.98
CA PRO A 294 10.25 2.35 15.90
C PRO A 294 9.28 2.32 14.71
N ALA A 295 9.05 1.15 14.14
CA ALA A 295 8.01 0.96 13.13
C ALA A 295 6.62 1.19 13.75
N PHE A 296 5.65 1.63 12.93
CA PHE A 296 4.27 1.77 13.38
C PHE A 296 3.73 0.44 13.94
N PRO A 297 3.15 0.44 15.16
CA PRO A 297 2.64 -0.78 15.77
C PRO A 297 1.41 -1.28 15.01
N THR A 298 1.47 -2.51 14.52
CA THR A 298 0.32 -3.18 13.90
C THR A 298 -0.18 -4.30 14.82
N PRO A 299 -1.50 -4.58 14.85
CA PRO A 299 -2.07 -5.57 15.75
C PRO A 299 -1.68 -7.03 15.42
N GLY A 300 -0.85 -7.28 14.40
CA GLY A 300 -0.40 -8.62 14.01
C GLY A 300 -1.42 -9.40 13.17
N GLY A 301 -1.10 -10.66 12.84
CA GLY A 301 -2.00 -11.57 12.14
C GLY A 301 -2.99 -12.26 13.10
N PRO A 302 -3.97 -13.01 12.58
CA PRO A 302 -5.09 -13.54 13.37
C PRO A 302 -4.69 -14.59 14.43
N ASP A 303 -3.62 -15.36 14.18
CA ASP A 303 -3.08 -16.34 15.13
C ASP A 303 -1.55 -16.42 14.98
N PRO A 304 -0.79 -15.70 15.82
CA PRO A 304 0.66 -15.72 15.77
C PRO A 304 1.31 -17.07 16.11
N THR A 305 0.58 -17.95 16.82
CA THR A 305 1.10 -19.28 17.18
C THR A 305 1.05 -20.23 15.98
N ARG A 306 -0.01 -20.13 15.17
CA ARG A 306 -0.18 -20.93 13.95
C ARG A 306 0.56 -20.37 12.74
N TYR A 307 0.47 -19.06 12.50
CA TYR A 307 0.98 -18.44 11.28
C TYR A 307 2.33 -17.73 11.47
N GLY A 308 2.80 -17.62 12.72
CA GLY A 308 3.98 -16.85 13.08
C GLY A 308 3.67 -15.39 13.38
N ARG A 309 4.65 -14.69 13.95
CA ARG A 309 4.53 -13.26 14.28
C ARG A 309 4.74 -12.39 13.04
N ALA A 310 4.17 -11.19 13.08
CA ALA A 310 4.42 -10.18 12.06
C ALA A 310 5.92 -9.87 11.94
N LYS A 311 6.40 -9.71 10.70
CA LYS A 311 7.81 -9.45 10.42
C LYS A 311 7.99 -8.04 9.91
N PHE A 312 8.96 -7.35 10.48
CA PHE A 312 9.32 -5.98 10.12
C PHE A 312 10.56 -5.97 9.23
N SER A 313 10.56 -5.10 8.22
CA SER A 313 11.72 -4.82 7.36
C SER A 313 11.71 -3.36 6.90
N LEU A 314 12.90 -2.78 6.73
CA LEU A 314 13.05 -1.54 5.98
C LEU A 314 13.07 -1.87 4.49
N LEU A 315 12.23 -1.18 3.73
CA LEU A 315 12.17 -1.28 2.28
C LEU A 315 12.87 -0.06 1.67
N ASP A 316 13.84 -0.31 0.81
CA ASP A 316 14.48 0.74 0.00
C ASP A 316 13.82 0.82 -1.38
N LEU A 317 13.08 1.89 -1.61
CA LEU A 317 12.49 2.22 -2.91
C LEU A 317 13.10 3.50 -3.50
N THR A 318 14.33 3.86 -3.11
CA THR A 318 14.99 5.08 -3.61
C THR A 318 15.74 4.89 -4.93
N GLY A 319 15.89 3.64 -5.37
CA GLY A 319 16.51 3.26 -6.64
C GLY A 319 15.85 3.93 -7.85
N ARG A 320 16.67 4.43 -8.77
CA ARG A 320 16.23 5.28 -9.89
C ARG A 320 16.28 4.59 -11.25
N GLU A 321 16.88 3.42 -11.31
CA GLU A 321 16.97 2.60 -12.51
C GLU A 321 15.80 1.63 -12.61
N VAL A 322 15.47 1.25 -13.84
CA VAL A 322 14.44 0.24 -14.10
C VAL A 322 14.97 -1.13 -13.69
N ILE A 323 14.30 -1.76 -12.74
CA ILE A 323 14.58 -3.14 -12.33
C ILE A 323 13.82 -4.09 -13.27
N ARG A 324 14.54 -5.10 -13.77
CA ARG A 324 13.99 -6.13 -14.67
C ARG A 324 14.34 -7.51 -14.14
N GLY A 325 13.38 -8.43 -14.23
CA GLY A 325 13.61 -9.83 -13.87
C GLY A 325 13.85 -10.08 -12.38
N GLU A 326 13.57 -9.11 -11.51
CA GLU A 326 13.59 -9.33 -10.06
C GLU A 326 12.65 -10.48 -9.71
N THR A 327 13.15 -11.41 -8.92
CA THR A 327 12.40 -12.56 -8.44
C THR A 327 12.13 -12.38 -6.94
N VAL A 328 10.91 -12.66 -6.52
CA VAL A 328 10.49 -12.54 -5.11
C VAL A 328 9.92 -13.87 -4.60
N PRO A 329 10.29 -14.27 -3.37
CA PRO A 329 9.75 -15.49 -2.79
C PRO A 329 8.33 -15.25 -2.27
N ILE A 330 7.43 -16.20 -2.52
CA ILE A 330 6.16 -16.33 -1.81
C ILE A 330 6.12 -17.71 -1.18
N VAL A 331 5.83 -17.77 0.12
CA VAL A 331 5.74 -19.03 0.87
C VAL A 331 4.33 -19.17 1.41
N LEU A 332 3.69 -20.29 1.10
CA LEU A 332 2.39 -20.69 1.63
C LEU A 332 2.56 -21.94 2.50
N GLY A 333 1.83 -22.01 3.60
CA GLY A 333 1.68 -23.25 4.38
C GLY A 333 0.54 -24.09 3.83
N PHE A 334 0.65 -25.42 3.91
CA PHE A 334 -0.42 -26.35 3.58
C PHE A 334 -0.62 -27.40 4.67
N ASP A 335 -1.80 -28.02 4.72
CA ASP A 335 -2.08 -29.10 5.68
C ASP A 335 -1.82 -30.49 5.09
N GLN A 336 -2.17 -30.69 3.81
CA GLN A 336 -2.06 -31.94 3.05
C GLN A 336 -1.82 -31.68 1.54
N VAL A 337 -1.10 -32.61 0.88
CA VAL A 337 -0.99 -32.72 -0.59
C VAL A 337 -1.83 -33.91 -1.06
N THR A 338 -2.61 -33.72 -2.12
CA THR A 338 -3.35 -34.82 -2.78
C THR A 338 -2.90 -34.92 -4.23
N LEU A 339 -2.36 -36.08 -4.61
CA LEU A 339 -1.93 -36.37 -5.97
C LEU A 339 -3.06 -37.10 -6.70
N ASN A 340 -3.68 -36.42 -7.66
CA ASN A 340 -4.63 -37.04 -8.58
C ASN A 340 -3.89 -37.43 -9.85
N ALA A 341 -3.97 -38.70 -10.25
CA ALA A 341 -3.45 -39.14 -11.54
C ALA A 341 -4.26 -38.47 -12.66
N VAL A 342 -3.66 -37.50 -13.35
CA VAL A 342 -4.25 -36.95 -14.58
C VAL A 342 -3.93 -37.94 -15.68
N SER A 343 -4.92 -38.71 -16.12
CA SER A 343 -4.80 -39.54 -17.31
C SER A 343 -4.50 -38.62 -18.49
N ALA A 344 -3.30 -38.70 -19.06
CA ALA A 344 -2.95 -38.00 -20.28
C ALA A 344 -3.90 -38.46 -21.40
N SER A 345 -4.86 -37.60 -21.77
CA SER A 345 -5.60 -37.76 -23.02
C SER A 345 -4.61 -37.57 -24.16
N LYS A 346 -4.37 -38.66 -24.90
CA LYS A 346 -3.52 -38.72 -26.10
C LYS A 346 -3.85 -37.65 -27.14
#